data_AF-A0AB39V7Q5-F1
#
_entry.id   AF-A0AB39V7Q5-F1
#
_cell.length_a   1.000
_cell.length_b   1.000
_cell.length_c   1.000
_cell.angle_alpha   90.00
_cell.angle_beta   90.00
_cell.angle_gamma   90.00
#
_symmetry.space_group_name_H-M   'P 1'
#
loop_
_entity.id
_entity.type
_entity.pdbx_description
1 polymer ?
#
loop_
_entity_poly.entity_id
_entity_poly.type
_entity_poly.pdbx_seq_one_letter_code
_entity_poly.pdbx_strand_id
1 'polypeptide(L)'
;MNRENEIFEKEMLGKSLREMFFEMNVEMQERFREIKDKFLEAKINESSEYEDIFVETVLVEKEDVFKMDGVFFPVVDKIDIIDENYKDIYLENVYLNLDLRKINEVLEREFFGWIDIDGDNYEVKVRLVKDERYFDEIKKLYNSFELNGKKWKTINMAHFMRCYKIKLAEYGFDMSQDILEKIQNGKYEITYDFEEIQDKVLRDRELLWNIEKKNIISTIFVRPTKIDISFEYTINFESDEQILVSNNENEDILCCYYSGKNKLNILSKKNTGDIWDVFSVKPIEKCRKILELYGKSSENQEDYFHFTNFRNKSFIDKIQTKNRNTRSRAFLEKYFLEYEFTKDKILLKDINFKENIEKNIDTYDCNESLKNDFQKGYSDKKPKLNLFVEIKDFDEYSEDKVSFLISEIQNNYNEFECRGYLYGE
;
A
#
# COMPACT_ATOMS: atom_id res chain seq x y z
N MET A 1 59.03 -36.53 32.14
CA MET A 1 57.89 -35.97 32.87
C MET A 1 57.19 -34.79 32.17
N ASN A 2 57.75 -34.18 31.10
CA ASN A 2 57.09 -33.05 30.41
C ASN A 2 56.25 -33.40 29.17
N ARG A 3 56.58 -34.48 28.44
CA ARG A 3 55.94 -34.77 27.15
C ARG A 3 54.56 -35.44 27.28
N GLU A 4 54.38 -36.29 28.29
CA GLU A 4 53.09 -36.93 28.57
C GLU A 4 52.08 -35.96 29.18
N ASN A 5 52.53 -35.00 30.01
CA ASN A 5 51.68 -33.95 30.54
C ASN A 5 51.20 -32.99 29.44
N GLU A 6 52.05 -32.61 28.48
CA GLU A 6 51.62 -31.79 27.33
C GLU A 6 50.60 -32.50 26.43
N ILE A 7 50.74 -33.83 26.24
CA ILE A 7 49.78 -34.62 25.45
C ILE A 7 48.46 -34.72 26.20
N PHE A 8 48.50 -34.99 27.50
CA PHE A 8 47.31 -35.05 28.35
C PHE A 8 46.58 -33.70 28.43
N GLU A 9 47.29 -32.59 28.59
CA GLU A 9 46.71 -31.24 28.59
C GLU A 9 46.08 -30.89 27.23
N LYS A 10 46.74 -31.20 26.11
CA LYS A 10 46.15 -31.01 24.78
C LYS A 10 44.91 -31.88 24.55
N GLU A 11 44.90 -33.10 25.08
CA GLU A 11 43.75 -34.00 24.95
C GLU A 11 42.59 -33.57 25.85
N MET A 12 42.87 -33.09 27.08
CA MET A 12 41.90 -32.47 28.00
C MET A 12 41.31 -31.19 27.41
N LEU A 13 42.14 -30.27 26.90
CA LEU A 13 41.70 -29.06 26.20
C LEU A 13 40.86 -29.42 24.97
N GLY A 14 41.28 -30.41 24.19
CA GLY A 14 40.53 -30.90 23.04
C GLY A 14 39.20 -31.57 23.39
N LYS A 15 39.08 -32.21 24.56
CA LYS A 15 37.81 -32.76 25.08
C LYS A 15 36.90 -31.64 25.59
N SER A 16 37.43 -30.74 26.41
CA SER A 16 36.71 -29.57 26.94
C SER A 16 36.20 -28.65 25.83
N LEU A 17 37.00 -28.39 24.79
CA LEU A 17 36.56 -27.63 23.62
C LEU A 17 35.42 -28.34 22.87
N ARG A 18 35.51 -29.67 22.69
CA ARG A 18 34.45 -30.45 22.02
C ARG A 18 33.15 -30.47 22.81
N GLU A 19 33.22 -30.60 24.12
CA GLU A 19 32.07 -30.52 25.02
C GLU A 19 31.43 -29.13 24.95
N MET A 20 32.24 -28.07 25.01
CA MET A 20 31.75 -26.69 24.86
C MET A 20 31.09 -26.44 23.49
N PHE A 21 31.68 -26.93 22.39
CA PHE A 21 31.06 -26.85 21.07
C PHE A 21 29.79 -27.69 20.96
N PHE A 22 29.73 -28.84 21.63
CA PHE A 22 28.53 -29.67 21.67
C PHE A 22 27.41 -28.96 22.43
N GLU A 23 27.67 -28.46 23.64
CA GLU A 23 26.72 -27.69 24.44
C GLU A 23 26.22 -26.45 23.70
N MET A 24 27.13 -25.71 23.05
CA MET A 24 26.77 -24.56 22.22
C MET A 24 25.87 -24.95 21.04
N ASN A 25 26.15 -26.07 20.37
CA ASN A 25 25.30 -26.59 19.30
C ASN A 25 23.92 -27.03 19.81
N VAL A 26 23.85 -27.65 20.99
CA VAL A 26 22.59 -28.07 21.62
C VAL A 26 21.74 -26.84 21.96
N GLU A 27 22.30 -25.86 22.68
CA GLU A 27 21.61 -24.59 23.00
C GLU A 27 21.15 -23.88 21.72
N MET A 28 21.99 -23.83 20.68
CA MET A 28 21.60 -23.27 19.38
C MET A 28 20.41 -23.98 18.74
N GLN A 29 20.37 -25.31 18.80
CA GLN A 29 19.24 -26.08 18.25
C GLN A 29 17.96 -25.88 19.06
N GLU A 30 18.06 -25.80 20.38
CA GLU A 30 16.92 -25.55 21.27
C GLU A 30 16.34 -24.15 21.04
N ARG A 31 17.18 -23.11 20.98
CA ARG A 31 16.77 -21.74 20.67
C ARG A 31 16.13 -21.61 19.31
N PHE A 32 16.70 -22.25 18.29
CA PHE A 32 16.10 -22.25 16.96
C PHE A 32 14.71 -22.92 16.94
N ARG A 33 14.56 -24.03 17.68
CA ARG A 33 13.26 -24.69 17.83
C ARG A 33 12.26 -23.78 18.55
N GLU A 34 12.68 -23.11 19.62
CA GLU A 34 11.87 -22.14 20.36
C GLU A 34 11.32 -21.03 19.45
N ILE A 35 12.16 -20.43 18.60
CA ILE A 35 11.73 -19.39 17.63
C ILE A 35 10.77 -19.96 16.60
N LYS A 36 11.10 -21.11 16.03
CA LYS A 36 10.25 -21.76 15.04
C LYS A 36 8.88 -22.05 15.62
N ASP A 37 8.83 -22.58 16.84
CA ASP A 37 7.59 -22.91 17.52
C ASP A 37 6.81 -21.65 17.86
N LYS A 38 7.46 -20.59 18.38
CA LYS A 38 6.82 -19.28 18.60
C LYS A 38 6.27 -18.65 17.32
N PHE A 39 7.01 -18.72 16.22
CA PHE A 39 6.58 -18.20 14.93
C PHE A 39 5.40 -19.00 14.38
N LEU A 40 5.46 -20.33 14.46
CA LEU A 40 4.37 -21.22 14.06
C LEU A 40 3.14 -21.01 14.93
N GLU A 41 3.30 -20.93 16.25
CA GLU A 41 2.23 -20.61 17.19
C GLU A 41 1.63 -19.25 16.89
N ALA A 42 2.44 -18.21 16.65
CA ALA A 42 1.95 -16.90 16.23
C ALA A 42 1.14 -16.98 14.93
N LYS A 43 1.61 -17.76 13.94
CA LYS A 43 0.91 -17.98 12.66
C LYS A 43 -0.38 -18.79 12.80
N ILE A 44 -0.41 -19.76 13.71
CA ILE A 44 -1.58 -20.63 13.95
C ILE A 44 -2.60 -19.93 14.85
N ASN A 45 -2.13 -19.16 15.82
CA ASN A 45 -2.92 -18.40 16.80
C ASN A 45 -3.22 -16.97 16.35
N GLU A 46 -2.85 -16.58 15.13
CA GLU A 46 -3.28 -15.31 14.52
C GLU A 46 -4.81 -15.28 14.56
N SER A 47 -5.36 -14.60 15.57
CA SER A 47 -6.78 -14.37 15.69
C SER A 47 -7.18 -13.44 14.55
N SER A 48 -8.28 -13.75 13.87
CA SER A 48 -8.79 -13.03 12.70
C SER A 48 -8.92 -11.51 12.87
N GLU A 49 -8.94 -11.02 14.12
CA GLU A 49 -9.00 -9.58 14.45
C GLU A 49 -7.70 -8.81 14.15
N TYR A 50 -6.55 -9.49 14.00
CA TYR A 50 -5.24 -8.87 13.68
C TYR A 50 -4.70 -9.27 12.31
N GLU A 51 -5.50 -9.96 11.49
CA GLU A 51 -5.14 -10.32 10.11
C GLU A 51 -5.48 -9.23 9.12
N ASP A 52 -6.63 -8.57 9.28
CA ASP A 52 -7.07 -7.57 8.32
C ASP A 52 -6.54 -6.20 8.72
N ILE A 53 -5.78 -5.63 7.81
CA ILE A 53 -5.34 -4.23 7.85
C ILE A 53 -6.23 -3.48 6.88
N PHE A 54 -6.86 -2.42 7.37
CA PHE A 54 -7.76 -1.62 6.58
C PHE A 54 -7.15 -0.26 6.29
N VAL A 55 -7.20 0.12 5.03
CA VAL A 55 -6.69 1.38 4.51
C VAL A 55 -7.86 2.25 4.14
N GLU A 56 -7.93 3.39 4.82
CA GLU A 56 -8.87 4.47 4.60
C GLU A 56 -8.13 5.58 3.87
N THR A 57 -8.69 6.06 2.76
CA THR A 57 -8.13 7.15 1.95
C THR A 57 -9.14 8.28 1.83
N VAL A 58 -8.65 9.51 1.93
CA VAL A 58 -9.47 10.71 1.85
C VAL A 58 -8.77 11.81 1.06
N LEU A 59 -9.48 12.43 0.13
CA LEU A 59 -9.02 13.63 -0.57
C LEU A 59 -9.58 14.87 0.14
N VAL A 60 -8.71 15.79 0.53
CA VAL A 60 -9.08 17.03 1.24
C VAL A 60 -8.47 18.24 0.56
N GLU A 61 -9.03 19.43 0.79
CA GLU A 61 -8.33 20.68 0.46
C GLU A 61 -7.06 20.79 1.31
N LYS A 62 -5.96 21.31 0.74
CA LYS A 62 -4.70 21.49 1.48
C LYS A 62 -4.88 22.31 2.75
N GLU A 63 -5.75 23.32 2.71
CA GLU A 63 -6.09 24.16 3.86
C GLU A 63 -6.76 23.36 4.97
N ASP A 64 -7.43 22.25 4.66
CA ASP A 64 -8.21 21.43 5.58
C ASP A 64 -7.45 20.23 6.15
N VAL A 65 -6.21 19.99 5.72
CA VAL A 65 -5.39 18.85 6.18
C VAL A 65 -5.27 18.82 7.71
N PHE A 66 -5.11 19.98 8.36
CA PHE A 66 -4.98 20.07 9.82
C PHE A 66 -6.20 19.52 10.58
N LYS A 67 -7.39 19.46 9.95
CA LYS A 67 -8.60 18.89 10.55
C LYS A 67 -8.50 17.37 10.69
N MET A 68 -7.65 16.74 9.88
CA MET A 68 -7.47 15.30 9.80
C MET A 68 -6.28 14.78 10.62
N ASP A 69 -5.53 15.69 11.25
CA ASP A 69 -4.30 15.40 11.98
C ASP A 69 -4.47 14.32 13.06
N GLY A 70 -3.43 13.50 13.21
CA GLY A 70 -3.36 12.42 14.19
C GLY A 70 -4.06 11.12 13.75
N VAL A 71 -4.84 11.14 12.67
CA VAL A 71 -5.51 9.95 12.12
C VAL A 71 -5.19 9.73 10.65
N PHE A 72 -5.28 10.77 9.83
CA PHE A 72 -4.87 10.69 8.43
C PHE A 72 -3.58 11.47 8.20
N PHE A 73 -2.76 10.94 7.30
CA PHE A 73 -1.44 11.45 6.97
C PHE A 73 -1.27 11.52 5.46
N PRO A 74 -0.45 12.43 4.92
CA PRO A 74 -0.13 12.43 3.49
C PRO A 74 0.43 11.09 3.04
N VAL A 75 -0.03 10.61 1.87
CA VAL A 75 0.52 9.37 1.29
C VAL A 75 1.98 9.59 0.86
N VAL A 76 2.19 10.67 0.11
CA VAL A 76 3.48 11.06 -0.45
C VAL A 76 3.98 12.28 0.32
N ASP A 77 5.25 12.26 0.73
CA ASP A 77 5.90 13.41 1.35
C ASP A 77 6.09 14.54 0.30
N LYS A 78 6.23 15.79 0.73
CA LYS A 78 6.10 17.00 -0.13
C LYS A 78 6.86 16.95 -1.47
N ILE A 79 6.34 17.75 -2.41
CA ILE A 79 6.69 17.89 -3.83
C ILE A 79 8.22 17.88 -4.10
N ASP A 80 8.67 16.90 -4.87
CA ASP A 80 9.91 17.01 -5.64
C ASP A 80 9.59 17.81 -6.91
N ILE A 81 9.91 19.10 -6.92
CA ILE A 81 9.62 20.01 -8.04
C ILE A 81 10.53 19.68 -9.25
N ILE A 82 11.60 18.92 -9.02
CA ILE A 82 12.61 18.57 -10.02
C ILE A 82 12.98 17.09 -9.86
N ASP A 83 13.04 16.37 -10.98
CA ASP A 83 13.78 15.11 -11.05
C ASP A 83 15.28 15.38 -10.82
N GLU A 84 16.02 14.49 -10.16
CA GLU A 84 17.45 14.62 -9.84
C GLU A 84 18.32 14.93 -11.09
N ASN A 85 17.80 14.63 -12.28
CA ASN A 85 18.43 14.87 -13.57
C ASN A 85 18.14 16.25 -14.21
N TYR A 86 17.37 17.14 -13.57
CA TYR A 86 16.96 18.46 -14.08
C TYR A 86 16.28 18.46 -15.46
N LYS A 87 15.77 17.31 -15.93
CA LYS A 87 15.15 17.19 -17.26
C LYS A 87 13.67 17.55 -17.27
N ASP A 88 12.99 17.27 -16.16
CA ASP A 88 11.54 17.39 -16.05
C ASP A 88 11.19 18.44 -15.00
N ILE A 89 10.41 19.45 -15.41
CA ILE A 89 9.89 20.51 -14.54
C ILE A 89 8.43 20.20 -14.25
N TYR A 90 8.11 19.98 -12.98
CA TYR A 90 6.74 19.79 -12.50
C TYR A 90 6.26 21.06 -11.82
N LEU A 91 5.09 21.54 -12.20
CA LEU A 91 4.55 22.82 -11.73
C LEU A 91 3.64 22.60 -10.51
N GLU A 92 2.68 21.68 -10.62
CA GLU A 92 1.69 21.45 -9.58
C GLU A 92 1.25 19.98 -9.53
N ASN A 93 0.80 19.52 -8.37
CA ASN A 93 0.03 18.28 -8.24
C ASN A 93 -1.46 18.59 -8.41
N VAL A 94 -2.17 17.78 -9.19
CA VAL A 94 -3.62 17.93 -9.40
C VAL A 94 -4.33 16.60 -9.29
N TYR A 95 -5.62 16.65 -8.95
CA TYR A 95 -6.50 15.49 -8.91
C TYR A 95 -7.52 15.54 -10.04
N LEU A 96 -7.57 14.52 -10.89
CA LEU A 96 -8.49 14.45 -12.03
C LEU A 96 -9.78 13.73 -11.64
N ASN A 97 -10.84 14.47 -11.32
CA ASN A 97 -12.15 13.92 -10.97
C ASN A 97 -12.96 13.50 -12.23
N LEU A 98 -12.40 12.54 -12.97
CA LEU A 98 -12.95 12.02 -14.22
C LEU A 98 -13.14 10.49 -14.13
N ASP A 99 -13.96 9.94 -15.04
CA ASP A 99 -14.00 8.50 -15.29
C ASP A 99 -12.71 8.03 -15.99
N LEU A 100 -12.38 6.73 -15.85
CA LEU A 100 -11.09 6.18 -16.30
C LEU A 100 -10.88 6.31 -17.82
N ARG A 101 -11.95 6.23 -18.61
CA ARG A 101 -11.88 6.36 -20.08
C ARG A 101 -11.42 7.76 -20.46
N LYS A 102 -12.06 8.79 -19.90
CA LYS A 102 -11.68 10.18 -20.14
C LYS A 102 -10.29 10.51 -19.63
N ILE A 103 -9.86 9.91 -18.51
CA ILE A 103 -8.49 10.09 -18.02
C ILE A 103 -7.49 9.70 -19.12
N ASN A 104 -7.64 8.53 -19.73
CA ASN A 104 -6.71 8.09 -20.80
C ASN A 104 -6.71 9.04 -22.01
N GLU A 105 -7.87 9.59 -22.39
CA GLU A 105 -7.96 10.59 -23.47
C GLU A 105 -7.25 11.90 -23.13
N VAL A 106 -7.33 12.32 -21.86
CA VAL A 106 -6.71 13.56 -21.36
C VAL A 106 -5.19 13.46 -21.28
N LEU A 107 -4.63 12.29 -21.00
CA LEU A 107 -3.16 12.11 -20.88
C LEU A 107 -2.40 12.27 -22.20
N GLU A 108 -3.08 12.14 -23.33
CA GLU A 108 -2.50 12.33 -24.66
C GLU A 108 -2.56 13.80 -25.13
N ARG A 109 -3.16 14.70 -24.34
CA ARG A 109 -3.35 16.12 -24.69
C ARG A 109 -2.30 17.03 -24.06
N GLU A 110 -2.06 18.15 -24.73
CA GLU A 110 -1.34 19.30 -24.19
C GLU A 110 -2.33 20.44 -23.95
N PHE A 111 -2.09 21.21 -22.89
CA PHE A 111 -2.92 22.33 -22.47
C PHE A 111 -2.09 23.59 -22.39
N PHE A 112 -2.73 24.75 -22.57
CA PHE A 112 -2.07 26.04 -22.40
C PHE A 112 -2.04 26.46 -20.94
N GLY A 113 -0.98 27.15 -20.55
CA GLY A 113 -0.84 27.77 -19.24
C GLY A 113 -0.07 29.08 -19.31
N TRP A 114 -0.23 29.90 -18.28
CA TRP A 114 0.38 31.22 -18.14
C TRP A 114 1.03 31.31 -16.77
N ILE A 115 2.35 31.43 -16.76
CA ILE A 115 3.18 31.57 -15.55
C ILE A 115 3.45 33.06 -15.34
N ASP A 116 2.99 33.62 -14.23
CA ASP A 116 3.35 34.97 -13.79
C ASP A 116 4.49 34.90 -12.77
N ILE A 117 5.61 35.55 -13.12
CA ILE A 117 6.78 35.71 -12.23
C ILE A 117 7.09 37.20 -12.15
N ASP A 118 6.95 37.78 -10.96
CA ASP A 118 7.20 39.19 -10.68
C ASP A 118 6.47 40.17 -11.64
N GLY A 119 5.31 39.77 -12.17
CA GLY A 119 4.48 40.55 -13.10
C GLY A 119 4.77 40.30 -14.59
N ASP A 120 5.78 39.48 -14.92
CA ASP A 120 6.04 39.02 -16.28
C ASP A 120 5.27 37.71 -16.52
N ASN A 121 4.43 37.70 -17.55
CA ASN A 121 3.62 36.54 -17.90
C ASN A 121 4.23 35.75 -19.07
N TYR A 122 4.45 34.46 -18.84
CA TYR A 122 5.04 33.51 -19.79
C TYR A 122 4.02 32.46 -20.21
N GLU A 123 3.71 32.42 -21.50
CA GLU A 123 2.88 31.36 -22.07
C GLU A 123 3.68 30.06 -22.21
N VAL A 124 3.07 28.97 -21.75
CA VAL A 124 3.63 27.63 -21.74
C VAL A 124 2.60 26.61 -22.21
N LYS A 125 3.10 25.45 -22.67
CA LYS A 125 2.28 24.25 -22.79
C LYS A 125 2.64 23.26 -21.70
N VAL A 126 1.61 22.60 -21.18
CA VAL A 126 1.74 21.62 -20.13
C VAL A 126 1.01 20.33 -20.49
N ARG A 127 1.43 19.25 -19.85
CA ARG A 127 0.76 17.95 -19.96
C ARG A 127 0.56 17.34 -18.59
N LEU A 128 -0.48 16.53 -18.45
CA LEU A 128 -0.76 15.80 -17.23
C LEU A 128 0.03 14.49 -17.24
N VAL A 129 0.82 14.26 -16.19
CA VAL A 129 1.64 13.05 -16.02
C VAL A 129 1.24 12.37 -14.73
N LYS A 130 1.01 11.07 -14.78
CA LYS A 130 0.63 10.28 -13.60
C LYS A 130 1.67 10.39 -12.50
N ASP A 131 1.24 10.58 -11.25
CA ASP A 131 2.18 10.66 -10.13
C ASP A 131 2.50 9.26 -9.58
N GLU A 132 3.54 8.64 -10.13
CA GLU A 132 3.95 7.28 -9.78
C GLU A 132 4.40 7.13 -8.31
N ARG A 133 4.74 8.25 -7.63
CA ARG A 133 5.15 8.22 -6.20
C ARG A 133 4.09 7.58 -5.30
N TYR A 134 2.82 7.76 -5.62
CA TYR A 134 1.73 7.11 -4.89
C TYR A 134 1.75 5.59 -5.02
N PHE A 135 2.11 5.07 -6.19
CA PHE A 135 2.23 3.63 -6.45
C PHE A 135 3.48 3.06 -5.79
N ASP A 136 4.57 3.83 -5.72
CA ASP A 136 5.76 3.47 -4.97
C ASP A 136 5.46 3.32 -3.47
N GLU A 137 4.66 4.22 -2.89
CA GLU A 137 4.22 4.10 -1.49
C GLU A 137 3.37 2.86 -1.23
N ILE A 138 2.47 2.51 -2.15
CA ILE A 138 1.69 1.27 -2.08
C ILE A 138 2.60 0.04 -2.17
N LYS A 139 3.63 0.09 -3.03
CA LYS A 139 4.62 -0.98 -3.16
C LYS A 139 5.48 -1.13 -1.90
N LYS A 140 5.90 -0.02 -1.28
CA LYS A 140 6.59 -0.04 0.02
C LYS A 140 5.71 -0.68 1.09
N LEU A 141 4.43 -0.30 1.15
CA LEU A 141 3.47 -0.89 2.07
C LEU A 141 3.29 -2.40 1.81
N TYR A 142 3.13 -2.83 0.55
CA TYR A 142 3.05 -4.25 0.20
C TYR A 142 4.25 -5.05 0.68
N ASN A 143 5.46 -4.54 0.45
CA ASN A 143 6.69 -5.17 0.91
C ASN A 143 6.71 -5.30 2.45
N SER A 144 6.22 -4.28 3.17
CA SER A 144 6.06 -4.36 4.62
C SER A 144 5.07 -5.45 5.04
N PHE A 145 3.97 -5.67 4.30
CA PHE A 145 3.09 -6.81 4.60
C PHE A 145 3.84 -8.15 4.49
N GLU A 146 4.60 -8.36 3.42
CA GLU A 146 5.38 -9.58 3.22
C GLU A 146 6.41 -9.79 4.34
N LEU A 147 7.19 -8.74 4.67
CA LEU A 147 8.23 -8.79 5.70
C LEU A 147 7.66 -9.14 7.08
N ASN A 148 6.47 -8.60 7.39
CA ASN A 148 5.78 -8.83 8.65
C ASN A 148 4.89 -10.08 8.62
N GLY A 149 4.97 -10.86 7.54
CA GLY A 149 4.20 -12.09 7.34
C GLY A 149 2.69 -11.85 7.26
N LYS A 150 2.22 -10.62 7.02
CA LYS A 150 0.80 -10.30 6.90
C LYS A 150 0.30 -10.59 5.50
N LYS A 151 -0.96 -11.04 5.39
CA LYS A 151 -1.59 -11.27 4.09
C LYS A 151 -1.98 -9.93 3.49
N TRP A 152 -1.52 -9.66 2.28
CA TRP A 152 -1.95 -8.49 1.53
C TRP A 152 -3.47 -8.49 1.28
N LYS A 153 -4.07 -7.32 1.43
CA LYS A 153 -5.45 -7.03 1.09
C LYS A 153 -5.44 -5.95 0.03
N THR A 154 -6.23 -6.13 -1.02
CA THR A 154 -6.31 -5.11 -2.06
C THR A 154 -6.77 -3.80 -1.44
N ILE A 155 -6.11 -2.71 -1.85
CA ILE A 155 -6.46 -1.34 -1.46
C ILE A 155 -7.32 -0.75 -2.57
N ASN A 156 -8.27 0.12 -2.22
CA ASN A 156 -9.05 0.82 -3.20
C ASN A 156 -8.18 1.83 -3.96
N MET A 157 -8.04 1.64 -5.27
CA MET A 157 -7.14 2.41 -6.11
C MET A 157 -7.74 3.69 -6.70
N ALA A 158 -9.02 3.97 -6.44
CA ALA A 158 -9.77 5.06 -7.05
C ALA A 158 -9.09 6.43 -6.94
N HIS A 159 -8.55 6.76 -5.77
CA HIS A 159 -7.83 8.02 -5.58
C HIS A 159 -6.47 8.03 -6.29
N PHE A 160 -5.69 6.97 -6.14
CA PHE A 160 -4.33 6.89 -6.68
C PHE A 160 -4.32 6.92 -8.22
N MET A 161 -5.37 6.39 -8.87
CA MET A 161 -5.55 6.48 -10.32
C MET A 161 -5.87 7.90 -10.82
N ARG A 162 -6.13 8.85 -9.91
CA ARG A 162 -6.51 10.23 -10.21
C ARG A 162 -5.49 11.26 -9.73
N CYS A 163 -4.35 10.83 -9.18
CA CYS A 163 -3.26 11.71 -8.76
C CYS A 163 -2.28 11.97 -9.91
N TYR A 164 -2.18 13.22 -10.33
CA TYR A 164 -1.37 13.65 -11.47
C TYR A 164 -0.48 14.84 -11.10
N LYS A 165 0.54 15.06 -11.92
CA LYS A 165 1.41 16.23 -11.90
C LYS A 165 1.30 16.95 -13.23
N ILE A 166 1.32 18.27 -13.17
CA ILE A 166 1.41 19.10 -14.36
C ILE A 166 2.88 19.24 -14.71
N LYS A 167 3.27 18.68 -15.86
CA LYS A 167 4.62 18.76 -16.38
C LYS A 167 4.69 19.84 -17.47
N LEU A 168 5.71 20.69 -17.40
CA LEU A 168 6.02 21.63 -18.48
C LEU A 168 6.47 20.86 -19.72
N ALA A 169 5.79 21.08 -20.86
CA ALA A 169 6.05 20.38 -22.12
C ALA A 169 6.81 21.25 -23.11
N GLU A 170 6.31 22.47 -23.36
CA GLU A 170 6.93 23.45 -24.25
C GLU A 170 6.86 24.85 -23.62
N TYR A 171 7.84 25.69 -23.91
CA TYR A 171 7.85 27.08 -23.48
C TYR A 171 8.55 27.95 -24.53
N GLY A 172 7.98 29.12 -24.81
CA GLY A 172 8.43 30.02 -25.88
C GLY A 172 9.51 31.03 -25.49
N PHE A 173 10.10 30.91 -24.30
CA PHE A 173 11.04 31.88 -23.73
C PHE A 173 12.38 31.25 -23.36
N ASP A 174 13.41 32.08 -23.21
CA ASP A 174 14.72 31.62 -22.73
C ASP A 174 14.66 31.40 -21.21
N MET A 175 14.79 30.15 -20.78
CA MET A 175 14.68 29.77 -19.38
C MET A 175 15.97 30.13 -18.65
N SER A 176 16.06 31.39 -18.22
CA SER A 176 17.17 31.87 -17.39
C SER A 176 17.20 31.15 -16.04
N GLN A 177 18.39 31.10 -15.43
CA GLN A 177 18.58 30.48 -14.11
C GLN A 177 17.71 31.14 -13.02
N ASP A 178 17.50 32.46 -13.08
CA ASP A 178 16.65 33.19 -12.14
C ASP A 178 15.17 32.77 -12.24
N ILE A 179 14.65 32.65 -13.46
CA ILE A 179 13.28 32.17 -13.71
C ILE A 179 13.12 30.74 -13.19
N LEU A 180 14.08 29.87 -13.52
CA LEU A 180 14.07 28.48 -13.08
C LEU A 180 14.10 28.39 -11.54
N GLU A 181 14.96 29.15 -10.86
CA GLU A 181 15.03 29.18 -9.39
C GLU A 181 13.71 29.69 -8.77
N LYS A 182 13.02 30.64 -9.38
CA LYS A 182 11.71 31.12 -8.88
C LYS A 182 10.62 30.07 -9.04
N ILE A 183 10.57 29.39 -10.19
CA ILE A 183 9.65 28.26 -10.42
C ILE A 183 9.93 27.15 -9.40
N GLN A 184 11.21 26.81 -9.19
CA GLN A 184 11.63 25.79 -8.22
C GLN A 184 11.27 26.14 -6.77
N ASN A 185 11.32 27.42 -6.40
CA ASN A 185 10.96 27.87 -5.07
C ASN A 185 9.44 28.12 -4.89
N GLY A 186 8.61 27.81 -5.90
CA GLY A 186 7.17 28.06 -5.86
C GLY A 186 6.80 29.54 -5.83
N LYS A 187 7.69 30.42 -6.31
CA LYS A 187 7.49 31.88 -6.32
C LYS A 187 6.93 32.34 -7.66
N TYR A 188 5.75 31.83 -8.00
CA TYR A 188 5.04 32.17 -9.23
C TYR A 188 3.54 31.96 -9.05
N GLU A 189 2.73 32.63 -9.87
CA GLU A 189 1.32 32.31 -10.04
C GLU A 189 1.12 31.60 -11.37
N ILE A 190 0.18 30.64 -11.42
CA ILE A 190 -0.11 29.91 -12.66
C ILE A 190 -1.59 29.71 -12.88
N THR A 191 -1.99 29.98 -14.12
CA THR A 191 -3.33 29.73 -14.64
C THR A 191 -3.23 28.77 -15.82
N TYR A 192 -4.18 27.85 -15.92
CA TYR A 192 -4.27 26.88 -16.99
C TYR A 192 -5.61 27.01 -17.71
N ASP A 193 -5.60 26.72 -19.01
CA ASP A 193 -6.80 26.46 -19.80
C ASP A 193 -6.87 24.96 -20.05
N PHE A 194 -7.64 24.26 -19.20
CA PHE A 194 -7.94 22.84 -19.37
C PHE A 194 -9.19 22.60 -20.23
N GLU A 195 -9.66 23.60 -20.97
CA GLU A 195 -10.78 23.47 -21.90
C GLU A 195 -12.03 22.89 -21.20
N GLU A 196 -12.61 21.81 -21.73
CA GLU A 196 -13.85 21.22 -21.22
C GLU A 196 -13.71 20.47 -19.88
N ILE A 197 -12.48 20.22 -19.41
CA ILE A 197 -12.24 19.51 -18.15
C ILE A 197 -11.88 20.45 -16.99
N GLN A 198 -11.91 21.78 -17.18
CA GLN A 198 -11.51 22.78 -16.19
C GLN A 198 -12.10 22.52 -14.79
N ASP A 199 -13.40 22.27 -14.70
CA ASP A 199 -14.12 22.04 -13.42
C ASP A 199 -13.86 20.65 -12.81
N LYS A 200 -13.15 19.77 -13.52
CA LYS A 200 -12.82 18.41 -13.09
C LYS A 200 -11.35 18.25 -12.71
N VAL A 201 -10.52 19.28 -12.92
CA VAL A 201 -9.12 19.33 -12.45
C VAL A 201 -9.09 20.02 -11.09
N LEU A 202 -9.07 19.22 -10.02
CA LEU A 202 -9.04 19.73 -8.66
C LEU A 202 -7.60 20.07 -8.26
N ARG A 203 -7.36 21.37 -8.06
CA ARG A 203 -6.11 21.95 -7.57
C ARG A 203 -6.12 22.03 -6.04
N ASP A 204 -4.95 22.20 -5.44
CA ASP A 204 -4.80 22.33 -3.98
C ASP A 204 -5.54 21.27 -3.15
N ARG A 205 -5.49 20.03 -3.65
CA ARG A 205 -5.96 18.85 -2.93
C ARG A 205 -4.78 18.03 -2.44
N GLU A 206 -4.93 17.42 -1.27
CA GLU A 206 -3.98 16.50 -0.66
C GLU A 206 -4.66 15.15 -0.47
N LEU A 207 -4.04 14.06 -0.96
CA LEU A 207 -4.52 12.71 -0.70
C LEU A 207 -3.91 12.20 0.60
N LEU A 208 -4.76 11.88 1.55
CA LEU A 208 -4.37 11.35 2.85
C LEU A 208 -4.80 9.88 2.99
N TRP A 209 -4.08 9.14 3.82
CA TRP A 209 -4.42 7.78 4.25
C TRP A 209 -4.28 7.60 5.77
N ASN A 210 -4.88 6.57 6.35
CA ASN A 210 -4.80 6.29 7.79
C ASN A 210 -3.48 5.63 8.23
N ILE A 211 -2.38 5.89 7.53
CA ILE A 211 -1.08 5.24 7.76
C ILE A 211 -0.03 6.31 8.07
N GLU A 212 0.51 6.24 9.28
CA GLU A 212 1.60 7.10 9.75
C GLU A 212 2.95 6.45 9.47
N LYS A 213 3.85 7.15 8.78
CA LYS A 213 5.26 6.76 8.69
C LYS A 213 5.98 7.32 9.91
N LYS A 214 6.57 6.45 10.75
CA LYS A 214 7.32 6.90 11.94
C LYS A 214 8.46 5.97 12.31
N ASN A 215 9.33 6.47 13.16
CA ASN A 215 10.48 5.74 13.70
C ASN A 215 10.16 5.26 15.12
N ILE A 216 10.35 3.98 15.40
CA ILE A 216 10.13 3.40 16.72
C ILE A 216 11.41 2.75 17.25
N ILE A 217 11.68 2.99 18.53
CA ILE A 217 12.80 2.38 19.24
C ILE A 217 12.39 0.99 19.76
N SER A 218 13.26 0.01 19.57
CA SER A 218 13.09 -1.36 20.05
C SER A 218 13.92 -1.66 21.31
N THR A 219 13.63 -2.80 21.93
CA THR A 219 14.49 -3.43 22.94
C THR A 219 15.15 -4.68 22.34
N ILE A 220 16.42 -4.94 22.64
CA ILE A 220 17.22 -6.02 22.02
C ILE A 220 17.40 -7.24 22.94
N PHE A 221 17.27 -8.44 22.36
CA PHE A 221 17.73 -9.70 22.93
C PHE A 221 18.61 -10.44 21.90
N VAL A 222 19.81 -10.85 22.30
CA VAL A 222 20.76 -11.57 21.42
C VAL A 222 20.36 -13.05 21.30
N ARG A 223 20.27 -13.60 20.07
CA ARG A 223 19.82 -14.98 19.82
C ARG A 223 20.70 -15.71 18.79
N PRO A 224 21.53 -16.70 19.17
CA PRO A 224 22.29 -17.47 18.18
C PRO A 224 21.37 -18.32 17.29
N THR A 225 21.61 -18.40 15.96
CA THR A 225 20.87 -19.26 15.02
C THR A 225 21.75 -20.36 14.45
N LYS A 226 21.15 -21.41 13.86
CA LYS A 226 21.84 -22.61 13.32
C LYS A 226 22.98 -22.33 12.33
N ILE A 227 22.97 -21.18 11.65
CA ILE A 227 23.88 -20.86 10.54
C ILE A 227 24.66 -19.56 10.82
N ASP A 228 24.09 -18.63 11.60
CA ASP A 228 24.64 -17.29 11.85
C ASP A 228 24.19 -16.71 13.21
N ILE A 229 24.79 -15.64 13.71
CA ILE A 229 24.26 -14.91 14.88
C ILE A 229 23.12 -14.02 14.39
N SER A 230 21.97 -14.06 15.07
CA SER A 230 20.88 -13.11 14.82
C SER A 230 20.45 -12.44 16.12
N PHE A 231 19.68 -11.38 15.98
CA PHE A 231 19.24 -10.53 17.06
C PHE A 231 17.72 -10.46 16.98
N GLU A 232 17.09 -10.71 18.12
CA GLU A 232 15.65 -10.60 18.28
C GLU A 232 15.36 -9.27 18.95
N TYR A 233 14.76 -8.37 18.18
CA TYR A 233 14.32 -7.07 18.67
C TYR A 233 12.84 -7.14 18.97
N THR A 234 12.41 -6.41 20.00
CA THR A 234 11.01 -6.27 20.39
C THR A 234 10.60 -4.81 20.31
N ILE A 235 9.55 -4.55 19.55
CA ILE A 235 8.79 -3.30 19.57
C ILE A 235 7.52 -3.52 20.38
N ASN A 236 7.29 -2.65 21.36
CA ASN A 236 6.00 -2.55 22.06
C ASN A 236 5.29 -1.27 21.59
N PHE A 237 3.99 -1.36 21.29
CA PHE A 237 3.19 -0.25 20.77
C PHE A 237 1.80 -0.19 21.43
N GLU A 238 1.06 0.90 21.20
CA GLU A 238 -0.29 1.09 21.75
C GLU A 238 -1.29 0.05 21.20
N SER A 239 -2.33 -0.28 21.96
CA SER A 239 -3.17 -1.47 21.70
C SER A 239 -4.13 -1.39 20.53
N ASP A 240 -4.29 -0.21 19.95
CA ASP A 240 -5.27 0.07 18.91
C ASP A 240 -4.63 0.40 17.55
N GLU A 241 -3.30 0.41 17.45
CA GLU A 241 -2.57 0.57 16.19
C GLU A 241 -2.03 -0.77 15.69
N GLN A 242 -1.89 -0.91 14.37
CA GLN A 242 -1.15 -2.01 13.76
C GLN A 242 0.17 -1.49 13.21
N ILE A 243 1.27 -2.15 13.59
CA ILE A 243 2.64 -1.74 13.21
C ILE A 243 3.23 -2.69 12.18
N LEU A 244 3.72 -2.16 11.08
CA LEU A 244 4.46 -2.91 10.08
C LEU A 244 5.85 -2.32 9.93
N VAL A 245 6.88 -3.14 10.13
CA VAL A 245 8.26 -2.72 9.85
C VAL A 245 8.44 -2.50 8.35
N SER A 246 9.00 -1.36 7.96
CA SER A 246 9.14 -0.92 6.56
C SER A 246 10.57 -0.85 6.05
N ASN A 247 11.57 -1.03 6.92
CA ASN A 247 12.98 -0.94 6.58
C ASN A 247 13.44 -2.15 5.75
N ASN A 248 13.11 -2.12 4.46
CA ASN A 248 13.33 -3.20 3.50
C ASN A 248 14.62 -3.02 2.68
N GLU A 249 15.33 -1.91 2.86
CA GLU A 249 16.53 -1.58 2.07
C GLU A 249 17.80 -2.26 2.58
N ASN A 250 17.78 -2.76 3.81
CA ASN A 250 18.86 -3.56 4.37
C ASN A 250 18.37 -5.01 4.46
N GLU A 251 18.93 -5.93 3.65
CA GLU A 251 18.68 -7.39 3.66
C GLU A 251 19.00 -8.09 5.01
N ASP A 252 19.21 -7.30 6.06
CA ASP A 252 19.51 -7.71 7.41
C ASP A 252 18.28 -8.21 8.16
N ILE A 253 17.05 -7.80 7.79
CA ILE A 253 15.83 -8.28 8.44
C ILE A 253 15.43 -9.61 7.83
N LEU A 254 15.35 -10.65 8.66
CA LEU A 254 14.97 -12.00 8.24
C LEU A 254 13.46 -12.19 8.22
N CYS A 255 12.77 -11.75 9.27
CA CYS A 255 11.31 -11.74 9.34
C CYS A 255 10.83 -10.93 10.55
N CYS A 256 9.55 -10.56 10.55
CA CYS A 256 8.86 -10.05 11.73
C CYS A 256 7.65 -10.91 12.10
N TYR A 257 7.34 -10.99 13.39
CA TYR A 257 6.19 -11.75 13.87
C TYR A 257 5.61 -11.16 15.16
N TYR A 258 4.29 -11.22 15.30
CA TYR A 258 3.58 -10.70 16.46
C TYR A 258 3.61 -11.74 17.60
N SER A 259 3.94 -11.28 18.83
CA SER A 259 3.83 -12.10 20.06
C SER A 259 2.84 -11.46 21.03
N GLY A 260 1.55 -11.52 20.68
CA GLY A 260 0.47 -10.87 21.43
C GLY A 260 -0.04 -9.60 20.74
N LYS A 261 -0.91 -8.85 21.44
CA LYS A 261 -1.68 -7.74 20.85
C LYS A 261 -0.83 -6.52 20.47
N ASN A 262 0.22 -6.25 21.24
CA ASN A 262 0.94 -4.96 21.23
C ASN A 262 2.45 -5.14 21.06
N LYS A 263 2.87 -6.30 20.57
CA LYS A 263 4.27 -6.71 20.60
C LYS A 263 4.68 -7.35 19.29
N LEU A 264 5.56 -6.67 18.58
CA LEU A 264 6.16 -7.11 17.34
C LEU A 264 7.60 -7.52 17.60
N ASN A 265 7.98 -8.72 17.22
CA ASN A 265 9.36 -9.16 17.23
C ASN A 265 9.95 -9.07 15.83
N ILE A 266 11.20 -8.65 15.75
CA ILE A 266 11.97 -8.50 14.53
C ILE A 266 13.20 -9.37 14.67
N LEU A 267 13.37 -10.31 13.75
CA LEU A 267 14.58 -11.12 13.67
C LEU A 267 15.50 -10.51 12.62
N SER A 268 16.71 -10.10 13.02
CA SER A 268 17.67 -9.45 12.12
C SER A 268 19.10 -9.95 12.34
N LYS A 269 19.93 -9.88 11.31
CA LYS A 269 21.39 -10.10 11.39
C LYS A 269 22.14 -8.87 11.88
N LYS A 270 21.51 -7.69 11.84
CA LYS A 270 22.10 -6.45 12.31
C LYS A 270 22.21 -6.48 13.83
N ASN A 271 23.33 -6.00 14.36
CA ASN A 271 23.62 -5.92 15.80
C ASN A 271 23.53 -4.49 16.36
N THR A 272 23.12 -3.51 15.55
CA THR A 272 23.26 -2.07 15.81
C THR A 272 21.97 -1.26 15.62
N GLY A 273 20.84 -1.90 15.30
CA GLY A 273 19.58 -1.20 15.04
C GLY A 273 18.69 -1.10 16.26
N ASP A 274 18.68 0.04 16.95
CA ASP A 274 17.66 0.33 17.98
C ASP A 274 16.44 1.05 17.42
N ILE A 275 16.57 1.72 16.26
CA ILE A 275 15.51 2.51 15.61
C ILE A 275 15.04 1.79 14.34
N TRP A 276 13.73 1.65 14.19
CA TRP A 276 13.07 1.00 13.06
C TRP A 276 12.07 1.94 12.39
N ASP A 277 12.13 2.01 11.07
CA ASP A 277 11.08 2.64 10.26
C ASP A 277 9.87 1.71 10.24
N VAL A 278 8.70 2.28 10.55
CA VAL A 278 7.45 1.53 10.56
C VAL A 278 6.32 2.32 9.90
N PHE A 279 5.39 1.57 9.33
CA PHE A 279 4.02 2.04 9.08
C PHE A 279 3.17 1.74 10.31
N SER A 280 2.57 2.77 10.90
CA SER A 280 1.51 2.63 11.89
C SER A 280 0.16 2.90 11.26
N VAL A 281 -0.67 1.86 11.18
CA VAL A 281 -2.01 1.93 10.64
C VAL A 281 -2.98 2.27 11.75
N LYS A 282 -3.67 3.40 11.62
CA LYS A 282 -4.66 3.87 12.58
C LYS A 282 -5.96 3.08 12.43
N PRO A 283 -6.65 2.79 13.55
CA PRO A 283 -7.88 2.00 13.53
C PRO A 283 -9.01 2.74 12.82
N ILE A 284 -9.89 1.98 12.17
CA ILE A 284 -11.03 2.52 11.42
C ILE A 284 -11.97 3.32 12.31
N GLU A 285 -12.14 2.92 13.58
CA GLU A 285 -13.01 3.63 14.52
C GLU A 285 -12.55 5.07 14.74
N LYS A 286 -11.23 5.31 14.79
CA LYS A 286 -10.67 6.68 14.85
C LYS A 286 -10.91 7.42 13.53
N CYS A 287 -10.71 6.76 12.39
CA CYS A 287 -10.94 7.32 11.06
C CYS A 287 -12.39 7.80 10.91
N ARG A 288 -13.36 6.94 11.23
CA ARG A 288 -14.80 7.24 11.16
C ARG A 288 -15.18 8.40 12.06
N LYS A 289 -14.66 8.47 13.29
CA LYS A 289 -14.93 9.57 14.20
C LYS A 289 -14.46 10.92 13.62
N ILE A 290 -13.29 10.97 13.01
CA ILE A 290 -12.78 12.19 12.36
C ILE A 290 -13.65 12.55 11.14
N LEU A 291 -13.98 11.58 10.29
CA LEU A 291 -14.85 11.79 9.14
C LEU A 291 -16.29 12.20 9.54
N GLU A 292 -16.82 11.74 10.67
CA GLU A 292 -18.12 12.19 11.18
C GLU A 292 -18.07 13.63 11.71
N LEU A 293 -16.98 14.00 12.38
CA LEU A 293 -16.81 15.34 12.96
C LEU A 293 -16.61 16.42 11.91
N TYR A 294 -15.90 16.10 10.83
CA TYR A 294 -15.51 17.09 9.82
C TYR A 294 -16.16 16.83 8.46
N GLY A 295 -16.56 15.60 8.14
CA GLY A 295 -17.03 15.20 6.82
C GLY A 295 -18.53 15.28 6.60
N LYS A 296 -19.32 15.62 7.62
CA LYS A 296 -20.76 15.87 7.47
C LYS A 296 -21.24 17.02 8.36
N SER A 297 -20.83 18.25 8.04
CA SER A 297 -21.49 19.42 8.64
C SER A 297 -21.23 20.72 7.87
N SER A 298 -22.01 20.97 6.83
CA SER A 298 -22.71 22.23 6.56
C SER A 298 -23.18 22.25 5.10
N GLU A 299 -24.28 22.93 4.82
CA GLU A 299 -24.98 23.00 3.52
C GLU A 299 -24.12 23.55 2.35
N ASN A 300 -22.81 23.80 2.54
CA ASN A 300 -21.89 24.41 1.58
C ASN A 300 -20.45 23.83 1.56
N GLN A 301 -20.19 22.64 2.13
CA GLN A 301 -18.87 21.98 1.98
C GLN A 301 -18.97 20.80 1.01
N GLU A 302 -18.03 20.69 0.07
CA GLU A 302 -17.86 19.48 -0.74
C GLU A 302 -17.61 18.29 0.21
N ASP A 303 -18.45 17.25 0.12
CA ASP A 303 -18.27 16.02 0.88
C ASP A 303 -16.86 15.47 0.63
N TYR A 304 -16.11 15.13 1.68
CA TYR A 304 -14.80 14.51 1.52
C TYR A 304 -14.93 13.22 0.68
N PHE A 305 -14.10 13.10 -0.36
CA PHE A 305 -14.06 11.89 -1.17
C PHE A 305 -13.35 10.82 -0.36
N HIS A 306 -14.08 9.76 -0.02
CA HIS A 306 -13.63 8.74 0.92
C HIS A 306 -13.72 7.35 0.29
N PHE A 307 -12.60 6.62 0.29
CA PHE A 307 -12.55 5.23 -0.15
C PHE A 307 -11.85 4.36 0.88
N THR A 308 -12.35 3.13 1.00
CA THR A 308 -11.91 2.15 1.99
C THR A 308 -11.82 0.77 1.38
N ASN A 309 -10.98 -0.09 1.95
CA ASN A 309 -11.06 -1.55 1.75
C ASN A 309 -11.72 -2.25 2.95
N PHE A 310 -12.47 -1.52 3.78
CA PHE A 310 -13.17 -2.10 4.90
C PHE A 310 -14.24 -3.10 4.46
N ARG A 311 -14.18 -4.27 5.08
CA ARG A 311 -15.09 -5.39 4.82
C ARG A 311 -15.80 -5.79 6.10
N ASN A 312 -17.13 -5.68 6.12
CA ASN A 312 -17.94 -6.08 7.25
C ASN A 312 -18.16 -7.60 7.24
N LYS A 313 -17.22 -8.34 7.82
CA LYS A 313 -17.29 -9.81 7.91
C LYS A 313 -18.40 -10.25 8.86
N SER A 314 -19.24 -11.19 8.41
CA SER A 314 -20.25 -11.79 9.29
C SER A 314 -19.60 -12.65 10.37
N PHE A 315 -20.32 -12.92 11.46
CA PHE A 315 -19.89 -13.84 12.52
C PHE A 315 -19.50 -15.22 11.98
N ILE A 316 -20.24 -15.72 11.00
CA ILE A 316 -19.97 -17.01 10.34
C ILE A 316 -18.64 -16.96 9.57
N ASP A 317 -18.32 -15.83 8.93
CA ASP A 317 -17.07 -15.69 8.18
C ASP A 317 -15.85 -15.65 9.11
N LYS A 318 -15.96 -15.04 10.29
CA LYS A 318 -14.92 -15.07 11.32
C LYS A 318 -14.61 -16.51 11.80
N ILE A 319 -15.57 -17.43 11.70
CA ILE A 319 -15.42 -18.85 12.05
C ILE A 319 -14.96 -19.69 10.85
N GLN A 320 -15.45 -19.40 9.65
CA GLN A 320 -15.20 -20.19 8.43
C GLN A 320 -13.86 -19.90 7.75
N THR A 321 -13.13 -18.83 8.10
CA THR A 321 -11.79 -18.51 7.56
C THR A 321 -10.80 -19.69 7.60
N LYS A 322 -11.00 -20.66 8.50
CA LYS A 322 -10.18 -21.88 8.62
C LYS A 322 -10.52 -22.99 7.62
N ASN A 323 -11.64 -22.91 6.90
CA ASN A 323 -12.14 -24.01 6.04
C ASN A 323 -12.22 -23.60 4.56
N ARG A 324 -11.09 -23.66 3.85
CA ARG A 324 -10.95 -23.25 2.43
C ARG A 324 -11.65 -24.17 1.41
N ASN A 325 -12.24 -25.27 1.86
CA ASN A 325 -12.79 -26.33 1.00
C ASN A 325 -14.19 -26.05 0.43
N THR A 326 -14.77 -24.86 0.69
CA THR A 326 -16.10 -24.48 0.18
C THR A 326 -16.01 -23.23 -0.70
N ARG A 327 -15.44 -23.35 -1.90
CA ARG A 327 -15.42 -22.29 -2.91
C ARG A 327 -16.70 -22.38 -3.76
N SER A 328 -17.77 -21.70 -3.36
CA SER A 328 -19.04 -21.68 -4.09
C SER A 328 -19.36 -20.28 -4.64
N ARG A 329 -20.31 -20.20 -5.59
CA ARG A 329 -20.85 -18.92 -6.10
C ARG A 329 -21.28 -17.97 -4.97
N ALA A 330 -21.88 -18.49 -3.91
CA ALA A 330 -22.28 -17.69 -2.75
C ALA A 330 -21.09 -17.00 -2.05
N PHE A 331 -19.89 -17.59 -2.08
CA PHE A 331 -18.69 -16.94 -1.56
C PHE A 331 -18.18 -15.80 -2.45
N LEU A 332 -18.43 -15.86 -3.76
CA LEU A 332 -18.11 -14.76 -4.67
C LEU A 332 -19.12 -13.62 -4.49
N GLU A 333 -20.42 -13.93 -4.44
CA GLU A 333 -21.49 -12.95 -4.18
C GLU A 333 -21.26 -12.18 -2.86
N LYS A 334 -20.73 -12.85 -1.84
CA LYS A 334 -20.33 -12.24 -0.57
C LYS A 334 -19.35 -11.06 -0.70
N TYR A 335 -18.38 -11.11 -1.62
CA TYR A 335 -17.47 -9.97 -1.81
C TYR A 335 -18.26 -8.72 -2.18
N PHE A 336 -19.28 -8.83 -3.03
CA PHE A 336 -20.11 -7.70 -3.45
C PHE A 336 -20.99 -7.13 -2.32
N LEU A 337 -21.33 -7.94 -1.32
CA LEU A 337 -22.22 -7.58 -0.22
C LEU A 337 -21.50 -7.09 1.04
N GLU A 338 -20.24 -7.48 1.25
CA GLU A 338 -19.51 -7.22 2.49
C GLU A 338 -18.67 -5.93 2.48
N TYR A 339 -18.34 -5.40 1.30
CA TYR A 339 -17.67 -4.09 1.20
C TYR A 339 -18.70 -2.96 1.27
N GLU A 340 -18.44 -1.99 2.15
CA GLU A 340 -19.39 -0.91 2.47
C GLU A 340 -19.78 -0.07 1.24
N PHE A 341 -18.83 0.18 0.35
CA PHE A 341 -19.05 1.02 -0.83
C PHE A 341 -19.71 0.29 -2.01
N THR A 342 -19.80 -1.05 -1.97
CA THR A 342 -20.42 -1.86 -3.04
C THR A 342 -21.77 -2.41 -2.64
N LYS A 343 -21.98 -2.60 -1.34
CA LYS A 343 -23.22 -3.14 -0.79
C LYS A 343 -24.42 -2.38 -1.33
N ASP A 344 -25.40 -3.13 -1.82
CA ASP A 344 -26.63 -2.64 -2.43
C ASP A 344 -26.48 -1.79 -3.72
N LYS A 345 -25.25 -1.51 -4.18
CA LYS A 345 -24.95 -0.73 -5.41
C LYS A 345 -24.47 -1.61 -6.57
N ILE A 346 -23.67 -2.63 -6.28
CA ILE A 346 -23.08 -3.53 -7.27
C ILE A 346 -23.46 -4.97 -6.92
N LEU A 347 -24.04 -5.69 -7.87
CA LEU A 347 -24.54 -7.06 -7.68
C LEU A 347 -23.91 -8.01 -8.69
N LEU A 348 -23.42 -9.16 -8.21
CA LEU A 348 -22.99 -10.24 -9.10
C LEU A 348 -24.23 -10.97 -9.65
N LYS A 349 -24.44 -10.89 -10.96
CA LYS A 349 -25.59 -11.49 -11.66
C LYS A 349 -25.27 -12.82 -12.29
N ASP A 350 -24.05 -12.97 -12.84
CA ASP A 350 -23.65 -14.25 -13.43
C ASP A 350 -22.14 -14.50 -13.39
N ILE A 351 -21.76 -15.76 -13.62
CA ILE A 351 -20.37 -16.23 -13.62
C ILE A 351 -20.17 -17.19 -14.79
N ASN A 352 -19.08 -17.00 -15.54
CA ASN A 352 -18.76 -17.84 -16.70
C ASN A 352 -17.25 -18.08 -16.85
N PHE A 353 -16.88 -19.22 -17.43
CA PHE A 353 -15.50 -19.63 -17.69
C PHE A 353 -15.08 -19.58 -19.18
N LYS A 354 -15.91 -18.99 -20.06
CA LYS A 354 -15.58 -18.85 -21.49
C LYS A 354 -14.33 -17.99 -21.69
N GLU A 355 -13.53 -18.36 -22.69
CA GLU A 355 -12.27 -17.66 -22.99
C GLU A 355 -12.46 -16.29 -23.66
N ASN A 356 -13.48 -16.14 -24.50
CA ASN A 356 -13.66 -14.94 -25.32
C ASN A 356 -15.00 -14.27 -25.00
N ILE A 357 -14.93 -13.08 -24.41
CA ILE A 357 -16.05 -12.19 -24.12
C ILE A 357 -15.58 -10.78 -24.45
N GLU A 358 -16.40 -10.04 -25.19
CA GLU A 358 -16.12 -8.64 -25.51
C GLU A 358 -16.11 -7.80 -24.22
N LYS A 359 -15.09 -6.95 -24.08
CA LYS A 359 -14.94 -6.07 -22.92
C LYS A 359 -16.00 -4.96 -23.01
N ASN A 360 -16.82 -4.80 -21.98
CA ASN A 360 -17.84 -3.75 -21.90
C ASN A 360 -17.64 -2.78 -20.71
N ILE A 361 -16.64 -3.04 -19.85
CA ILE A 361 -16.27 -2.17 -18.73
C ILE A 361 -14.75 -2.06 -18.63
N ASP A 362 -14.23 -0.88 -18.31
CA ASP A 362 -12.80 -0.66 -18.16
C ASP A 362 -12.34 -0.95 -16.73
N THR A 363 -12.10 -2.23 -16.46
CA THR A 363 -11.46 -2.65 -15.21
C THR A 363 -9.95 -2.71 -15.35
N TYR A 364 -9.25 -2.42 -14.26
CA TYR A 364 -7.81 -2.58 -14.11
C TYR A 364 -7.48 -3.47 -12.90
N ASP A 365 -6.24 -3.97 -12.82
CA ASP A 365 -5.80 -4.73 -11.66
C ASP A 365 -5.15 -3.80 -10.63
N CYS A 366 -5.84 -3.61 -9.49
CA CYS A 366 -5.34 -2.81 -8.37
C CYS A 366 -4.02 -3.31 -7.77
N ASN A 367 -3.62 -4.57 -8.03
CA ASN A 367 -2.37 -5.14 -7.55
C ASN A 367 -1.32 -5.32 -8.67
N GLU A 368 -1.51 -4.72 -9.85
CA GLU A 368 -0.65 -4.96 -11.01
C GLU A 368 0.82 -4.60 -10.76
N SER A 369 1.06 -3.47 -10.09
CA SER A 369 2.41 -2.98 -9.74
C SER A 369 3.14 -3.89 -8.73
N LEU A 370 2.41 -4.77 -8.06
CA LEU A 370 2.92 -5.67 -7.03
C LEU A 370 3.32 -7.04 -7.62
N LYS A 371 2.89 -7.34 -8.85
CA LYS A 371 3.20 -8.62 -9.51
C LYS A 371 4.65 -8.66 -9.98
N ASN A 372 5.33 -9.77 -9.68
CA ASN A 372 6.64 -10.07 -10.25
C ASN A 372 6.54 -10.61 -11.69
N ASP A 373 7.66 -10.65 -12.41
CA ASP A 373 7.70 -11.06 -13.82
C ASP A 373 7.21 -12.50 -14.05
N PHE A 374 7.43 -13.40 -13.09
CA PHE A 374 6.92 -14.77 -13.16
C PHE A 374 5.39 -14.82 -13.08
N GLN A 375 4.80 -14.02 -12.20
CA GLN A 375 3.34 -13.92 -12.05
C GLN A 375 2.70 -13.30 -13.28
N LYS A 376 3.34 -12.28 -13.87
CA LYS A 376 2.91 -11.65 -15.13
C LYS A 376 2.97 -12.64 -16.30
N GLY A 377 4.06 -13.38 -16.45
CA GLY A 377 4.21 -14.35 -17.54
C GLY A 377 3.29 -15.57 -17.49
N TYR A 378 2.63 -15.82 -16.35
CA TYR A 378 1.71 -16.96 -16.16
C TYR A 378 0.24 -16.55 -16.06
N SER A 379 -0.09 -15.25 -15.90
CA SER A 379 -1.49 -14.81 -15.75
C SER A 379 -2.34 -15.24 -16.95
N ASP A 380 -1.82 -15.03 -18.15
CA ASP A 380 -2.58 -15.19 -19.40
C ASP A 380 -2.79 -16.66 -19.79
N LYS A 381 -2.20 -17.58 -19.03
CA LYS A 381 -2.34 -19.03 -19.21
C LYS A 381 -3.39 -19.64 -18.28
N LYS A 382 -3.94 -18.86 -17.36
CA LYS A 382 -4.93 -19.35 -16.40
C LYS A 382 -6.32 -19.43 -17.04
N PRO A 383 -7.16 -20.37 -16.60
CA PRO A 383 -8.58 -20.35 -16.96
C PRO A 383 -9.22 -19.03 -16.54
N LYS A 384 -10.10 -18.49 -17.37
CA LYS A 384 -10.76 -17.21 -17.10
C LYS A 384 -11.97 -17.41 -16.19
N LEU A 385 -12.14 -16.51 -15.23
CA LEU A 385 -13.32 -16.41 -14.38
C LEU A 385 -13.97 -15.05 -14.65
N ASN A 386 -15.01 -15.05 -15.47
CA ASN A 386 -15.73 -13.85 -15.88
C ASN A 386 -16.90 -13.61 -14.92
N LEU A 387 -16.91 -12.45 -14.29
CA LEU A 387 -17.87 -12.01 -13.28
C LEU A 387 -18.75 -10.92 -13.89
N PHE A 388 -20.03 -11.23 -14.11
CA PHE A 388 -21.00 -10.29 -14.67
C PHE A 388 -21.70 -9.54 -13.55
N VAL A 389 -21.56 -8.22 -13.56
CA VAL A 389 -22.00 -7.34 -12.50
C VAL A 389 -23.08 -6.37 -13.01
N GLU A 390 -24.09 -6.14 -12.20
CA GLU A 390 -25.05 -5.06 -12.40
C GLU A 390 -24.69 -3.92 -11.44
N ILE A 391 -24.57 -2.72 -11.99
CA ILE A 391 -24.33 -1.49 -11.24
C ILE A 391 -25.63 -0.69 -11.29
N LYS A 392 -26.22 -0.41 -10.12
CA LYS A 392 -27.53 0.29 -10.07
C LYS A 392 -27.42 1.75 -10.49
N ASP A 393 -26.42 2.44 -9.97
CA ASP A 393 -26.14 3.85 -10.23
C ASP A 393 -24.70 3.96 -10.73
N PHE A 394 -24.54 4.17 -12.04
CA PHE A 394 -23.23 4.31 -12.65
C PHE A 394 -22.71 5.74 -12.45
N ASP A 395 -21.56 5.86 -11.81
CA ASP A 395 -20.85 7.11 -11.50
C ASP A 395 -19.39 7.06 -11.97
N GLU A 396 -18.66 8.18 -11.87
CA GLU A 396 -17.27 8.30 -12.31
C GLU A 396 -16.31 7.28 -11.66
N TYR A 397 -16.71 6.68 -10.53
CA TYR A 397 -15.92 5.72 -9.74
C TYR A 397 -16.44 4.28 -9.83
N SER A 398 -17.46 4.01 -10.63
CA SER A 398 -18.11 2.69 -10.70
C SER A 398 -17.14 1.63 -11.22
N GLU A 399 -16.32 1.97 -12.21
CA GLU A 399 -15.30 1.09 -12.75
C GLU A 399 -14.18 0.79 -11.74
N ASP A 400 -13.80 1.77 -10.90
CA ASP A 400 -12.84 1.55 -9.80
C ASP A 400 -13.37 0.59 -8.73
N LYS A 401 -14.64 0.74 -8.36
CA LYS A 401 -15.29 -0.14 -7.37
C LYS A 401 -15.34 -1.58 -7.88
N VAL A 402 -15.62 -1.79 -9.16
CA VAL A 402 -15.56 -3.12 -9.78
C VAL A 402 -14.12 -3.62 -9.84
N SER A 403 -13.16 -2.80 -10.31
CA SER A 403 -11.74 -3.14 -10.38
C SER A 403 -11.20 -3.65 -9.04
N PHE A 404 -11.52 -2.95 -7.95
CA PHE A 404 -11.19 -3.39 -6.60
C PHE A 404 -11.73 -4.79 -6.27
N LEU A 405 -13.02 -5.03 -6.51
CA LEU A 405 -13.67 -6.31 -6.20
C LEU A 405 -13.03 -7.45 -6.99
N ILE A 406 -12.79 -7.24 -8.28
CA ILE A 406 -12.15 -8.22 -9.16
C ILE A 406 -10.72 -8.52 -8.68
N SER A 407 -9.94 -7.49 -8.31
CA SER A 407 -8.58 -7.66 -7.79
C SER A 407 -8.53 -8.37 -6.43
N GLU A 408 -9.45 -8.09 -5.51
CA GLU A 408 -9.51 -8.82 -4.23
C GLU A 408 -9.95 -10.29 -4.45
N ILE A 409 -10.88 -10.54 -5.38
CA ILE A 409 -11.24 -11.91 -5.77
C ILE A 409 -10.02 -12.60 -6.39
N GLN A 410 -9.30 -11.95 -7.30
CA GLN A 410 -8.08 -12.48 -7.93
C GLN A 410 -7.00 -12.89 -6.92
N ASN A 411 -6.84 -12.13 -5.82
CA ASN A 411 -5.93 -12.48 -4.73
C ASN A 411 -6.32 -13.77 -3.99
N ASN A 412 -7.62 -14.07 -3.91
CA ASN A 412 -8.14 -15.25 -3.21
C ASN A 412 -8.34 -16.47 -4.15
N TYR A 413 -8.48 -16.22 -5.45
CA TYR A 413 -8.69 -17.19 -6.53
C TYR A 413 -7.54 -17.11 -7.54
N ASN A 414 -6.31 -17.32 -7.04
CA ASN A 414 -5.09 -17.16 -7.82
C ASN A 414 -4.94 -18.19 -8.94
N GLU A 415 -5.74 -19.25 -8.95
CA GLU A 415 -5.77 -20.24 -10.04
C GLU A 415 -6.49 -19.75 -11.30
N PHE A 416 -7.31 -18.69 -11.21
CA PHE A 416 -8.04 -18.10 -12.33
C PHE A 416 -7.44 -16.76 -12.76
N GLU A 417 -7.78 -16.34 -13.97
CA GLU A 417 -7.71 -14.95 -14.42
C GLU A 417 -9.10 -14.32 -14.25
N CYS A 418 -9.29 -13.49 -13.22
CA CYS A 418 -10.59 -12.91 -12.90
C CYS A 418 -10.85 -11.65 -13.74
N ARG A 419 -12.04 -11.54 -14.31
CA ARG A 419 -12.44 -10.44 -15.21
C ARG A 419 -13.84 -9.93 -14.86
N GLY A 420 -14.03 -8.61 -14.85
CA GLY A 420 -15.33 -7.98 -14.62
C GLY A 420 -16.01 -7.57 -15.94
N TYR A 421 -17.33 -7.75 -16.00
CA TYR A 421 -18.17 -7.36 -17.15
C TYR A 421 -19.49 -6.77 -16.65
N LEU A 422 -20.06 -5.79 -17.35
CA LEU A 422 -21.43 -5.34 -17.09
C LEU A 422 -22.42 -6.42 -17.54
N TYR A 423 -23.46 -6.64 -16.74
CA TYR A 423 -24.55 -7.58 -17.04
C TYR A 423 -25.62 -6.89 -17.89
N GLY A 424 -26.00 -7.50 -19.02
CA GLY A 424 -27.15 -7.07 -19.83
C GLY A 424 -26.82 -6.19 -21.05
N GLU A 425 -25.53 -6.07 -21.42
CA GLU A 425 -25.08 -5.47 -22.68
C GLU A 425 -24.57 -6.51 -23.67
#